data_AF-A0A2E2QQ51-F1
#
_entry.id   AF-A0A2E2QQ51-F1
#
_cell.length_a   1.000
_cell.length_b   1.000
_cell.length_c   1.000
_cell.angle_alpha   90.00
_cell.angle_beta   90.00
_cell.angle_gamma   90.00
#
_symmetry.space_group_name_H-M   'P 1'
#
loop_
_entity.id
_entity.type
_entity.pdbx_description
1 polymer ?
#
loop_
_entity_poly.entity_id
_entity_poly.type
_entity_poly.pdbx_seq_one_letter_code
_entity_poly.pdbx_strand_id
1 'polypeptide(L)' 'MSKNKVTDHQVGGDHYKKLTIQPTEYIMANDLNFCEGNVVKYVTRHRVKGEGLQDLLKARHYIDLCIEFEYGENKDESTD' A
#
# COMPACT_ATOMS: atom_id res chain seq x y z
N MET A 1 -13.01 -24.48 -18.80
CA MET A 1 -12.77 -24.28 -17.34
C MET A 1 -12.22 -22.88 -17.17
N SER A 2 -12.90 -22.02 -16.42
CA SER A 2 -12.37 -20.67 -16.13
C SER A 2 -11.09 -20.83 -15.32
N LYS A 3 -9.97 -20.22 -15.75
CA LYS A 3 -8.76 -20.16 -14.93
C LYS A 3 -9.09 -19.29 -13.71
N ASN A 4 -9.14 -19.88 -12.53
CA ASN A 4 -9.19 -19.12 -11.28
C ASN A 4 -7.97 -18.20 -11.24
N LYS A 5 -8.18 -16.90 -11.05
CA LYS A 5 -7.08 -15.94 -10.95
C LYS A 5 -6.43 -16.11 -9.59
N VAL A 6 -5.12 -15.85 -9.51
CA VAL A 6 -4.39 -15.89 -8.23
C VAL A 6 -4.98 -14.88 -7.24
N THR A 7 -5.52 -13.77 -7.73
CA THR A 7 -6.25 -12.76 -6.95
C THR A 7 -7.49 -13.33 -6.25
N ASP A 8 -8.10 -14.40 -6.76
CA ASP A 8 -9.30 -14.99 -6.14
C ASP A 8 -8.97 -15.75 -4.84
N HIS A 9 -7.69 -16.02 -4.58
CA HIS A 9 -7.20 -16.74 -3.42
C HIS A 9 -6.15 -15.94 -2.65
N GLN A 10 -6.46 -15.55 -1.41
CA GLN A 10 -5.51 -14.92 -0.49
C GLN A 10 -4.89 -15.96 0.44
N VAL A 11 -3.56 -16.03 0.48
CA VAL A 11 -2.83 -16.81 1.49
C VAL A 11 -2.76 -15.99 2.79
N GLY A 12 -3.50 -16.43 3.82
CA GLY A 12 -3.52 -15.81 5.15
C GLY A 12 -4.41 -14.57 5.25
N GLY A 13 -5.43 -14.62 6.12
CA GLY A 13 -6.44 -13.56 6.26
C GLY A 13 -7.38 -13.45 5.05
N ASP A 14 -8.19 -12.39 5.00
CA ASP A 14 -9.22 -12.21 3.96
C ASP A 14 -9.45 -10.74 3.53
N HIS A 15 -8.51 -9.87 3.83
CA HIS A 15 -8.69 -8.42 3.74
C HIS A 15 -8.62 -7.83 2.32
N TYR A 16 -8.01 -8.53 1.34
CA TYR A 16 -7.95 -8.04 -0.04
C TYR A 16 -8.96 -8.70 -0.97
N LYS A 17 -9.33 -9.96 -0.74
CA LYS A 17 -10.26 -10.71 -1.61
C LYS A 17 -11.68 -10.12 -1.65
N LYS A 18 -12.01 -9.23 -0.72
CA LYS A 18 -13.31 -8.53 -0.61
C LYS A 18 -13.32 -7.16 -1.29
N LEU A 19 -12.16 -6.70 -1.78
CA LEU A 19 -12.05 -5.40 -2.43
C LEU A 19 -12.51 -5.50 -3.89
N THR A 20 -13.11 -4.43 -4.40
CA THR A 20 -13.48 -4.32 -5.83
C THR A 20 -12.25 -4.38 -6.74
N ILE A 21 -11.14 -3.78 -6.32
CA ILE A 21 -9.82 -3.82 -6.97
C ILE A 21 -8.81 -4.12 -5.87
N GLN A 22 -7.97 -5.14 -6.04
CA GLN A 22 -6.90 -5.40 -5.07
C GLN A 22 -5.78 -4.38 -5.24
N PRO A 23 -5.13 -3.94 -4.15
CA PRO A 23 -4.06 -2.95 -4.25
C PRO A 23 -2.95 -3.40 -5.21
N THR A 24 -2.59 -4.68 -5.23
CA THR A 24 -1.60 -5.23 -6.18
C THR A 24 -2.00 -5.03 -7.64
N GLU A 25 -3.29 -5.14 -7.98
CA GLU A 25 -3.76 -4.91 -9.36
C GLU A 25 -3.55 -3.46 -9.78
N TYR A 26 -3.93 -2.50 -8.92
CA TYR A 26 -3.73 -1.07 -9.18
C TYR A 26 -2.25 -0.70 -9.28
N ILE A 27 -1.43 -1.22 -8.37
CA ILE A 27 0.01 -0.97 -8.30
C ILE A 27 0.70 -1.44 -9.58
N MET A 28 0.43 -2.67 -10.00
CA MET A 28 1.03 -3.24 -11.22
C MET A 28 0.51 -2.56 -12.50
N ALA A 29 -0.76 -2.15 -12.54
CA ALA A 29 -1.32 -1.50 -13.71
C ALA A 29 -0.79 -0.08 -13.96
N ASN A 30 -0.23 0.57 -12.93
CA ASN A 30 0.30 1.93 -13.00
C ASN A 30 1.81 2.00 -12.80
N ASP A 31 2.50 0.85 -12.86
CA ASP A 31 3.97 0.74 -12.72
C ASP A 31 4.54 1.47 -11.49
N LEU A 32 3.81 1.45 -10.37
CA LEU A 32 4.22 2.12 -9.14
C LEU A 32 5.47 1.45 -8.53
N ASN A 33 6.37 2.26 -8.00
CA ASN A 33 7.57 1.79 -7.33
C ASN A 33 7.23 1.11 -5.97
N PHE A 34 8.24 0.55 -5.30
CA PHE A 34 8.03 -0.16 -4.04
C PHE A 34 7.43 0.73 -2.94
N CYS A 35 7.86 2.00 -2.85
CA CYS A 35 7.37 2.92 -1.83
C CYS A 35 5.90 3.29 -2.10
N GLU A 36 5.60 3.74 -3.31
CA GLU A 36 4.25 4.07 -3.78
C GLU A 36 3.28 2.88 -3.63
N GLY A 37 3.74 1.68 -3.98
CA GLY A 37 2.95 0.47 -3.84
C GLY A 37 2.62 0.15 -2.39
N ASN A 38 3.55 0.36 -1.46
CA ASN A 38 3.27 0.21 -0.03
C ASN A 38 2.28 1.25 0.48
N VAL A 39 2.34 2.50 0.00
CA VAL A 39 1.35 3.53 0.32
C VAL A 39 -0.05 3.05 -0.08
N VAL A 40 -0.25 2.69 -1.35
CA VAL A 40 -1.55 2.19 -1.84
C VAL A 40 -2.02 0.97 -1.02
N LYS A 41 -1.12 0.02 -0.76
CA LYS A 41 -1.40 -1.19 0.03
C LYS A 41 -1.94 -0.85 1.42
N TYR A 42 -1.24 0.00 2.18
CA TYR A 42 -1.61 0.31 3.56
C TYR A 42 -2.82 1.24 3.66
N VAL A 43 -2.92 2.24 2.77
CA VAL A 43 -4.10 3.13 2.71
C VAL A 43 -5.34 2.35 2.27
N THR A 44 -5.22 1.28 1.50
CA THR A 44 -6.36 0.40 1.21
C THR A 44 -6.68 -0.52 2.40
N ARG A 45 -5.64 -1.09 3.04
CA ARG A 45 -5.79 -2.13 4.07
C ARG A 45 -6.29 -1.63 5.43
N HIS A 46 -6.05 -0.36 5.78
CA HIS A 46 -6.34 0.15 7.12
C HIS A 46 -7.81 -0.03 7.56
N ARG A 47 -8.75 -0.07 6.61
CA ARG A 47 -10.19 -0.25 6.89
C ARG A 47 -10.62 -1.70 7.10
N VAL A 48 -9.77 -2.67 6.74
CA VAL A 48 -10.19 -4.07 6.56
C VAL A 48 -9.42 -5.08 7.42
N LYS A 49 -8.22 -4.74 7.95
CA LYS A 49 -7.39 -5.67 8.74
C LYS A 49 -7.50 -5.49 10.28
N GLY A 50 -8.09 -4.40 10.76
CA GLY A 50 -8.36 -4.15 12.19
C GLY A 50 -7.38 -3.19 12.89
N GLU A 51 -6.11 -3.13 12.46
CA GLU A 51 -5.10 -2.19 13.00
C GLU A 51 -4.93 -0.95 12.10
N GLY A 52 -6.02 -0.20 11.93
CA GLY A 52 -6.07 0.87 10.93
C GLY A 52 -5.00 1.95 11.11
N LEU A 53 -4.81 2.45 12.33
CA LEU A 53 -3.83 3.50 12.61
C LEU A 53 -2.40 3.06 12.27
N GLN A 54 -2.03 1.84 12.66
CA GLN A 54 -0.73 1.24 12.37
C GLN A 54 -0.46 1.11 10.86
N ASP A 55 -1.48 0.84 10.04
CA ASP A 55 -1.34 0.84 8.58
C ASP A 55 -1.18 2.27 8.04
N LEU A 56 -1.93 3.25 8.54
CA LEU A 56 -1.76 4.65 8.13
C LEU A 56 -0.38 5.21 8.49
N LEU A 57 0.16 4.86 9.65
CA LEU A 57 1.52 5.23 10.05
C LEU A 57 2.58 4.60 9.13
N LYS A 58 2.38 3.35 8.70
CA LYS A 58 3.25 2.72 7.69
C LYS A 58 3.13 3.43 6.35
N ALA A 59 1.93 3.81 5.92
CA ALA A 59 1.73 4.57 4.69
C ALA A 59 2.50 5.89 4.73
N ARG A 60 2.41 6.66 5.82
CA ARG A 60 3.18 7.90 6.01
C ARG A 60 4.68 7.64 5.88
N HIS A 61 5.21 6.66 6.61
CA HIS A 61 6.62 6.32 6.53
C HIS A 61 7.10 5.98 5.10
N TYR A 62 6.27 5.29 4.31
CA TYR A 62 6.60 5.00 2.91
C TYR A 62 6.53 6.22 1.98
N ILE A 63 5.71 7.23 2.32
CA ILE A 63 5.77 8.54 1.65
C ILE A 63 7.11 9.20 1.96
N ASP A 64 7.52 9.23 3.22
CA ASP A 64 8.80 9.83 3.66
C ASP A 64 9.99 9.16 2.95
N LEU A 65 10.02 7.82 2.89
CA LEU A 65 11.04 7.06 2.15
C LEU A 65 11.02 7.36 0.64
N CYS A 66 9.84 7.53 0.05
CA CYS A 66 9.73 7.88 -1.37
C CYS A 66 10.34 9.27 -1.63
N ILE A 67 10.07 10.23 -0.74
CA ILE A 67 10.62 11.59 -0.82
C ILE A 67 12.15 11.53 -0.69
N GLU A 68 12.66 10.81 0.31
CA GLU A 68 14.09 10.67 0.56
C GLU A 68 14.81 10.06 -0.67
N PHE A 69 14.30 8.96 -1.23
CA PHE A 69 14.97 8.27 -2.34
C PHE A 69 14.85 8.99 -3.69
N GLU A 70 13.73 9.63 -3.98
CA GLU A 70 13.50 10.26 -5.30
C GLU A 70 14.01 11.71 -5.35
N TYR A 71 13.98 12.43 -4.22
CA TYR A 71 14.26 13.87 -4.18
C TYR A 71 15.42 14.25 -3.27
N GLY A 72 15.97 13.30 -2.49
CA GLY A 72 17.14 13.56 -1.63
C GLY A 72 16.87 14.51 -0.46
N GLU A 73 15.60 14.71 -0.09
CA GLU A 73 15.19 15.65 0.96
C GLU A 73 14.75 14.94 2.24
N ASN A 74 15.33 15.36 3.37
CA ASN A 74 14.68 15.27 4.68
C ASN A 74 13.86 16.56 4.87
N LYS A 75 12.63 16.60 4.37
CA LYS A 75 11.68 17.69 4.62
C LYS A 75 11.00 17.55 5.99
N ASP A 76 11.81 17.38 7.02
CA ASP A 76 11.42 17.68 8.41
C ASP A 76 12.23 18.92 8.84
N GLU A 77 11.93 20.06 8.21
CA GLU A 77 12.07 21.33 8.90
C GLU A 77 10.95 21.38 9.94
N SER A 78 11.21 20.85 11.13
CA SER A 78 10.62 21.45 12.32
C SER A 78 11.27 22.82 12.48
N THR A 79 10.72 23.82 11.81
CA THR A 79 10.69 25.17 12.38
C THR A 79 9.89 25.09 13.67
N ASP A 80 10.62 24.94 14.78
CA ASP A 80 10.36 25.62 16.05
C ASP A 80 11.71 25.83 16.77
#